data_AF-A0A2B7ZH39-F1
#
_entry.id   AF-A0A2B7ZH39-F1
#
_cell.length_a   1.000
_cell.length_b   1.000
_cell.length_c   1.000
_cell.angle_alpha   90.00
_cell.angle_beta   90.00
_cell.angle_gamma   90.00
#
_symmetry.space_group_name_H-M   'P 1'
#
loop_
_entity.id
_entity.type
_entity.pdbx_description
1 polymer ?
#
loop_
_entity_poly.entity_id
_entity_poly.type
_entity_poly.pdbx_seq_one_letter_code
_entity_poly.pdbx_strand_id
1 'polypeptide(L)'
;MSSNAMLPVALQNKLMSARRSSSGIFSSASFNLIRNVFFFLFLFRLARKSFYTIRGHGPLGTIRNAYSYIRLVFYSLFLRAPGVRGQVDKQVTTALTKLEAKLAPQTPGILKNTGLPKQGWSHDRVRAELDKLAGMEHTKWEDGRVSGAVYHGGDELVGLQTTAFGQFAVTNPIHPDVFPGVRKMEAEVVAMVLGLFNAPDGGAGVTTGGGTESILMACLSARQKAYVERRVTEPEMIIPCTAHAAFNKACQYFGIKLHTVPCPGPDYKADIRAIRRLINPNTILLVGSAPNFPHGIVDDIPALSRLAIKHKIPLHVDCCLGSFVIAFLKRAGYPSPYEEQGGFDFRLPGVTSISVDTHKYGFAPKGNSVVLYRNRTLRSYQYFILPNWPGGVYASPSIAGSRPGALIAGCWSSLMAIGESGYIDSCHQIIAAAHTLEQAIREHPSLSTALTVIGKPMVSVVSWASVTPDIDIYDIADMLSAKGWHLNALQSPPAMHMAFTVPTAAAVEKLIADLVSVVEQERAKAAERKRLGLKVQKGKGDASALYGVAGSIPDKSIVNRLAEGFLDTLYLA
;
A
#
# COMPACT_ATOMS: atom_id res chain seq x y z
N MET A 1 10.45 29.88 78.71
CA MET A 1 9.13 30.53 78.92
C MET A 1 8.71 31.11 77.58
N SER A 2 8.08 30.36 76.67
CA SER A 2 6.63 30.12 76.61
C SER A 2 5.78 31.35 76.95
N SER A 3 5.19 31.97 75.94
CA SER A 3 3.84 32.51 76.07
C SER A 3 3.07 32.23 74.77
N ASN A 4 2.23 31.20 74.85
CA ASN A 4 1.23 30.88 73.83
C ASN A 4 0.26 32.05 73.71
N ALA A 5 0.33 32.79 72.61
CA ALA A 5 -0.77 33.64 72.20
C ALA A 5 -1.90 32.72 71.68
N MET A 6 -2.91 32.48 72.53
CA MET A 6 -4.12 31.79 72.13
C MET A 6 -4.83 32.58 71.03
N LEU A 7 -5.14 31.90 69.93
CA LEU A 7 -6.04 32.39 68.90
C LEU A 7 -7.41 32.74 69.51
N PRO A 8 -8.04 33.86 69.11
CA PRO A 8 -9.37 34.24 69.59
C PRO A 8 -10.39 33.12 69.37
N VAL A 9 -11.23 32.84 70.37
CA VAL A 9 -12.27 31.78 70.34
C VAL A 9 -13.18 31.89 69.12
N ALA A 10 -13.43 33.10 68.63
CA ALA A 10 -14.19 33.35 67.40
C ALA A 10 -13.50 32.82 66.12
N LEU A 11 -12.16 32.86 66.07
CA LEU A 11 -11.38 32.31 64.97
C LEU A 11 -11.26 30.77 65.05
N GLN A 12 -11.15 30.23 66.26
CA GLN A 12 -11.20 28.78 66.49
C GLN A 12 -12.56 28.19 66.10
N ASN A 13 -13.66 28.87 66.41
CA ASN A 13 -15.00 28.44 66.01
C ASN A 13 -15.24 28.53 64.49
N LYS A 14 -14.67 29.53 63.80
CA LYS A 14 -14.69 29.59 62.32
C LYS A 14 -13.81 28.51 61.66
N LEU A 15 -12.65 28.20 62.21
CA LEU A 15 -11.78 27.10 61.72
C LEU A 15 -12.38 25.72 62.00
N MET A 16 -13.07 25.53 63.14
CA MET A 16 -13.80 24.28 63.44
C MET A 16 -15.09 24.14 62.61
N SER A 17 -15.77 25.24 62.31
CA SER A 17 -16.91 25.30 61.38
C SER A 17 -16.49 24.93 59.94
N ALA A 18 -15.38 25.48 59.45
CA ALA A 18 -14.83 25.16 58.13
C ALA A 18 -14.30 23.71 58.04
N ARG A 19 -13.75 23.15 59.13
CA ARG A 19 -13.38 21.72 59.19
C ARG A 19 -14.60 20.81 59.15
N ARG A 20 -15.70 21.17 59.81
CA ARG A 20 -16.95 20.37 59.81
C ARG A 20 -17.74 20.42 58.50
N SER A 21 -17.53 21.42 57.63
CA SER A 21 -18.20 21.45 56.31
C SER A 21 -17.42 20.74 55.19
N SER A 22 -16.19 20.29 55.45
CA SER A 22 -15.34 19.64 54.45
C SER A 22 -15.49 18.12 54.35
N SER A 23 -16.17 17.48 55.32
CA SER A 23 -16.36 16.02 55.35
C SER A 23 -17.63 15.52 54.63
N GLY A 24 -18.43 16.42 54.05
CA GLY A 24 -19.70 16.08 53.38
C GLY A 24 -19.64 15.98 51.85
N ILE A 25 -18.51 16.34 51.23
CA ILE A 25 -18.41 16.49 49.76
C ILE A 25 -18.22 15.14 49.04
N PHE A 26 -17.90 14.07 49.77
CA PHE A 26 -17.93 12.68 49.27
C PHE A 26 -18.83 11.80 50.15
N SER A 27 -20.12 12.12 50.18
CA SER A 27 -21.13 11.18 50.68
C SER A 27 -21.19 9.94 49.77
N SER A 28 -21.58 8.78 50.31
CA SER A 28 -21.83 7.57 49.51
C SER A 28 -22.79 7.82 48.33
N ALA A 29 -23.73 8.77 48.48
CA ALA A 29 -24.61 9.22 47.42
C ALA A 29 -23.88 9.93 46.27
N SER A 30 -22.89 10.78 46.58
CA SER A 30 -22.05 11.46 45.58
C SER A 30 -21.16 10.47 44.83
N PHE A 31 -20.60 9.48 45.55
CA PHE A 31 -19.86 8.37 44.93
C PHE A 31 -20.74 7.51 44.04
N ASN A 32 -21.96 7.16 44.49
CA ASN A 32 -22.93 6.41 43.69
C ASN A 32 -23.35 7.18 42.43
N LEU A 33 -23.54 8.49 42.53
CA LEU A 33 -23.85 9.34 41.37
C LEU A 33 -22.71 9.33 40.35
N ILE A 34 -21.47 9.55 40.79
CA ILE A 34 -20.28 9.50 39.93
C ILE A 34 -20.13 8.13 39.28
N ARG A 35 -20.26 7.04 40.06
CA ARG A 35 -20.23 5.66 39.55
C ARG A 35 -21.32 5.43 38.50
N ASN A 36 -22.55 5.86 38.77
CA ASN A 36 -23.66 5.69 37.84
C ASN A 36 -23.41 6.48 36.55
N VAL A 37 -22.89 7.71 36.63
CA VAL A 37 -22.51 8.51 35.45
C VAL A 37 -21.45 7.78 34.62
N PHE A 38 -20.37 7.27 35.23
CA PHE A 38 -19.36 6.49 34.51
C PHE A 38 -19.95 5.22 33.87
N PHE A 39 -20.83 4.52 34.60
CA PHE A 39 -21.52 3.34 34.09
C PHE A 39 -22.44 3.66 32.90
N PHE A 40 -23.21 4.75 32.97
CA PHE A 40 -24.05 5.21 31.85
C PHE A 40 -23.20 5.61 30.65
N LEU A 41 -22.08 6.31 30.84
CA LEU A 41 -21.15 6.65 29.76
C LEU A 41 -20.53 5.39 29.13
N PHE A 42 -20.19 4.38 29.95
CA PHE A 42 -19.71 3.09 29.48
C PHE A 42 -20.77 2.36 28.64
N LEU A 43 -22.00 2.23 29.15
CA LEU A 43 -23.11 1.61 28.43
C LEU A 43 -23.45 2.35 27.15
N PHE A 44 -23.47 3.69 27.17
CA PHE A 44 -23.71 4.52 26.00
C PHE A 44 -22.61 4.31 24.95
N ARG A 45 -21.34 4.27 25.36
CA ARG A 45 -20.21 3.98 24.46
C ARG A 45 -20.35 2.59 23.83
N LEU A 46 -20.71 1.58 24.63
CA LEU A 46 -20.93 0.21 24.17
C LEU A 46 -22.10 0.14 23.17
N ALA A 47 -23.25 0.72 23.52
CA ALA A 47 -24.44 0.77 22.67
C ALA A 47 -24.15 1.49 21.34
N ARG A 48 -23.45 2.62 21.38
CA ARG A 48 -23.02 3.36 20.19
C ARG A 48 -22.12 2.52 19.28
N LYS A 49 -21.14 1.82 19.86
CA LYS A 49 -20.22 0.94 19.11
C LYS A 49 -20.97 -0.23 18.47
N SER A 50 -21.87 -0.86 19.22
CA SER A 50 -22.72 -1.94 18.73
C SER A 50 -23.64 -1.46 17.60
N PHE A 51 -24.26 -0.29 17.75
CA PHE A 51 -25.11 0.31 16.72
C PHE A 51 -24.36 0.51 15.40
N TYR A 52 -23.19 1.14 15.41
CA TYR A 52 -22.42 1.36 14.18
C TYR A 52 -21.89 0.06 13.57
N THR A 53 -21.57 -0.93 14.39
CA THR A 53 -21.15 -2.26 13.91
C THR A 53 -22.31 -2.96 13.17
N ILE A 54 -23.50 -3.00 13.79
CA ILE A 54 -24.70 -3.62 13.22
C ILE A 54 -25.17 -2.84 11.99
N ARG A 55 -25.14 -1.50 12.01
CA ARG A 55 -25.50 -0.66 10.86
C ARG A 55 -24.55 -0.88 9.68
N GLY A 56 -23.25 -0.99 9.97
CA GLY A 56 -22.20 -1.16 8.96
C GLY A 56 -22.27 -2.50 8.24
N HIS A 57 -22.29 -3.58 9.02
CA HIS A 57 -22.20 -4.95 8.50
C HIS A 57 -23.57 -5.64 8.33
N GLY A 58 -24.65 -5.06 8.87
CA GLY A 58 -25.94 -5.72 9.01
C GLY A 58 -25.94 -6.77 10.13
N PRO A 59 -27.11 -7.29 10.54
CA PRO A 59 -27.20 -8.34 11.56
C PRO A 59 -26.43 -9.61 11.16
N LEU A 60 -26.65 -10.11 9.95
CA LEU A 60 -25.98 -11.31 9.44
C LEU A 60 -24.47 -11.12 9.29
N GLY A 61 -24.02 -9.96 8.78
CA GLY A 61 -22.59 -9.66 8.66
C GLY A 61 -21.92 -9.52 10.03
N THR A 62 -22.62 -8.94 11.01
CA THR A 62 -22.13 -8.85 12.40
C THR A 62 -21.97 -10.24 13.03
N ILE A 63 -22.97 -11.11 12.86
CA ILE A 63 -22.90 -12.51 13.33
C ILE A 63 -21.75 -13.25 12.63
N ARG A 64 -21.61 -13.09 11.31
CA ARG A 64 -20.51 -13.70 10.54
C ARG A 64 -19.14 -13.21 11.01
N ASN A 65 -19.00 -11.92 11.30
CA ASN A 65 -17.75 -11.35 11.82
C ASN A 65 -17.45 -11.88 13.22
N ALA A 66 -18.45 -11.96 14.10
CA ALA A 66 -18.31 -12.54 15.43
C ALA A 66 -17.92 -14.02 15.35
N TYR A 67 -18.58 -14.81 14.51
CA TYR A 67 -18.24 -16.22 14.27
C TYR A 67 -16.82 -16.37 13.74
N SER A 68 -16.42 -15.55 12.76
CA SER A 68 -15.06 -15.58 12.18
C SER A 68 -14.00 -15.23 13.23
N TYR A 69 -14.26 -14.24 14.08
CA TYR A 69 -13.40 -13.87 15.20
C TYR A 69 -13.28 -15.00 16.22
N ILE A 70 -14.40 -15.58 16.65
CA ILE A 70 -14.43 -16.70 17.60
C ILE A 70 -13.68 -17.91 17.03
N ARG A 71 -13.94 -18.27 15.76
CA ARG A 71 -13.23 -19.35 15.06
C ARG A 71 -11.73 -19.08 15.01
N LEU A 72 -11.31 -17.84 14.76
CA LEU A 72 -9.91 -17.46 14.74
C LEU A 72 -9.27 -17.59 16.12
N VAL A 73 -9.95 -17.19 17.19
CA VAL A 73 -9.47 -17.36 18.57
C VAL A 73 -9.29 -18.85 18.90
N PHE A 74 -10.29 -19.68 18.64
CA PHE A 74 -10.20 -21.13 18.89
C PHE A 74 -9.12 -21.80 18.05
N TYR A 75 -9.00 -21.45 16.77
CA TYR A 75 -7.95 -21.99 15.91
C TYR A 75 -6.55 -21.54 16.36
N SER A 76 -6.39 -20.30 16.82
CA SER A 76 -5.12 -19.82 17.38
C SER A 76 -4.76 -20.54 18.68
N LEU A 77 -5.74 -20.82 19.55
CA LEU A 77 -5.53 -21.64 20.74
C LEU A 77 -5.12 -23.07 20.38
N PHE A 78 -5.74 -23.68 19.36
CA PHE A 78 -5.36 -24.99 18.85
C PHE A 78 -3.92 -25.02 18.33
N LEU A 79 -3.51 -24.03 17.53
CA LEU A 79 -2.13 -23.92 17.04
C LEU A 79 -1.09 -23.75 18.16
N ARG A 80 -1.51 -23.24 19.33
CA ARG A 80 -0.65 -23.07 20.52
C ARG A 80 -0.61 -24.31 21.43
N ALA A 81 -1.43 -25.33 21.17
CA ALA A 81 -1.46 -26.54 21.98
C ALA A 81 -0.10 -27.28 21.93
N PRO A 82 0.35 -27.87 23.07
CA PRO A 82 1.54 -28.72 23.09
C PRO A 82 1.45 -29.85 22.04
N GLY A 83 2.55 -30.16 21.36
CA GLY A 83 2.59 -31.11 20.24
C GLY A 83 2.32 -30.45 18.87
N VAL A 84 1.16 -29.81 18.70
CA VAL A 84 0.81 -29.07 17.46
C VAL A 84 1.81 -27.94 17.21
N ARG A 85 2.07 -27.14 18.26
CA ARG A 85 3.07 -26.06 18.20
C ARG A 85 4.44 -26.56 17.74
N GLY A 86 4.90 -27.70 18.26
CA GLY A 86 6.20 -28.29 17.89
C GLY A 86 6.27 -28.71 16.42
N GLN A 87 5.18 -29.25 15.86
CA GLN A 87 5.10 -29.58 14.44
C GLN A 87 5.08 -28.33 13.55
N VAL A 88 4.29 -27.31 13.94
CA VAL A 88 4.24 -26.02 13.24
C VAL A 88 5.61 -25.36 13.24
N ASP A 89 6.28 -25.31 14.39
CA ASP A 89 7.62 -24.75 14.53
C ASP A 89 8.62 -25.48 13.62
N LYS A 90 8.60 -26.81 13.59
CA LYS A 90 9.45 -27.61 12.69
C LYS A 90 9.20 -27.28 11.21
N GLN A 91 7.94 -27.15 10.80
CA GLN A 91 7.60 -26.80 9.41
C GLN A 91 8.03 -25.37 9.05
N VAL A 92 7.80 -24.42 9.95
CA VAL A 92 8.23 -23.02 9.76
C VAL A 92 9.76 -22.95 9.64
N THR A 93 10.51 -23.59 10.55
CA THR A 93 11.98 -23.64 10.45
C THR A 93 12.43 -24.27 9.13
N THR A 94 11.82 -25.38 8.72
CA THR A 94 12.17 -26.04 7.45
C THR A 94 11.92 -25.12 6.24
N ALA A 95 10.81 -24.39 6.23
CA ALA A 95 10.50 -23.42 5.18
C ALA A 95 11.50 -22.26 5.17
N LEU A 96 11.84 -21.71 6.35
CA LEU A 96 12.81 -20.63 6.49
C LEU A 96 14.22 -21.07 6.04
N THR A 97 14.69 -22.26 6.41
CA THR A 97 16.00 -22.77 5.95
C THR A 97 16.06 -22.92 4.43
N LYS A 98 14.97 -23.36 3.78
CA LYS A 98 14.90 -23.42 2.31
C LYS A 98 14.92 -22.03 1.68
N LEU A 99 14.26 -21.07 2.32
CA LEU A 99 14.17 -19.69 1.87
C LEU A 99 15.52 -18.97 2.01
N GLU A 100 16.24 -19.20 3.11
CA GLU A 100 17.62 -18.75 3.33
C GLU A 100 18.56 -19.28 2.26
N ALA A 101 18.53 -20.59 1.99
CA ALA A 101 19.35 -21.20 0.95
C ALA A 101 19.08 -20.61 -0.45
N LYS A 102 17.86 -20.11 -0.70
CA LYS A 102 17.45 -19.50 -1.98
C LYS A 102 17.81 -18.03 -2.09
N LEU A 103 17.65 -17.24 -1.02
CA LEU A 103 17.77 -15.77 -1.05
C LEU A 103 19.13 -15.24 -0.59
N ALA A 104 19.83 -15.98 0.26
CA ALA A 104 21.16 -15.64 0.75
C ALA A 104 22.17 -16.78 0.46
N PRO A 105 22.28 -17.25 -0.81
CA PRO A 105 23.15 -18.36 -1.13
C PRO A 105 24.62 -17.97 -0.90
N GLN A 106 25.40 -18.92 -0.40
CA GLN A 106 26.85 -18.81 -0.37
C GLN A 106 27.37 -18.87 -1.81
N THR A 107 27.61 -17.70 -2.40
CA THR A 107 28.03 -17.59 -3.81
C THR A 107 29.56 -17.58 -3.88
N PRO A 108 30.18 -18.60 -4.52
CA PRO A 108 31.64 -18.64 -4.66
C PRO A 108 32.17 -17.37 -5.31
N GLY A 109 33.18 -16.75 -4.70
CA GLY A 109 33.83 -15.55 -5.25
C GLY A 109 33.18 -14.21 -4.87
N ILE A 110 32.01 -14.20 -4.22
CA ILE A 110 31.40 -12.99 -3.65
C ILE A 110 31.85 -12.85 -2.19
N LEU A 111 32.41 -11.69 -1.84
CA LEU A 111 32.93 -11.45 -0.50
C LEU A 111 31.81 -11.11 0.48
N LYS A 112 31.75 -11.84 1.59
CA LYS A 112 30.89 -11.51 2.73
C LYS A 112 31.61 -10.55 3.68
N ASN A 113 31.23 -9.29 3.65
CA ASN A 113 31.83 -8.25 4.49
C ASN A 113 30.97 -8.03 5.75
N THR A 114 31.36 -8.63 6.87
CA THR A 114 30.70 -8.46 8.18
C THR A 114 31.33 -7.37 9.05
N GLY A 115 32.41 -6.75 8.57
CA GLY A 115 33.08 -5.63 9.22
C GLY A 115 33.70 -4.68 8.20
N LEU A 116 33.99 -3.46 8.63
CA LEU A 116 34.71 -2.50 7.80
C LEU A 116 36.12 -3.02 7.46
N PRO A 117 36.62 -2.79 6.24
CA PRO A 117 37.98 -3.18 5.91
C PRO A 117 38.97 -2.37 6.76
N LYS A 118 40.02 -3.03 7.28
CA LYS A 118 41.03 -2.39 8.14
C LYS A 118 41.70 -1.18 7.48
N GLN A 119 41.81 -1.20 6.16
CA GLN A 119 42.25 -0.10 5.32
C GLN A 119 41.23 0.09 4.20
N GLY A 120 40.97 1.34 3.83
CA GLY A 120 40.09 1.66 2.71
C GLY A 120 40.55 0.95 1.43
N TRP A 121 39.60 0.35 0.70
CA TRP A 121 39.90 -0.25 -0.59
C TRP A 121 40.23 0.84 -1.63
N SER A 122 41.09 0.49 -2.59
CA SER A 122 41.30 1.34 -3.76
C SER A 122 40.00 1.46 -4.56
N HIS A 123 39.83 2.56 -5.30
CA HIS A 123 38.65 2.75 -6.16
C HIS A 123 38.49 1.62 -7.16
N ASP A 124 39.58 1.10 -7.73
CA ASP A 124 39.53 -0.01 -8.68
C ASP A 124 39.07 -1.32 -8.03
N ARG A 125 39.48 -1.57 -6.78
CA ARG A 125 38.97 -2.72 -6.03
C ARG A 125 37.48 -2.57 -5.73
N VAL A 126 37.02 -1.38 -5.36
CA VAL A 126 35.58 -1.11 -5.13
C VAL A 126 34.80 -1.30 -6.43
N ARG A 127 35.27 -0.75 -7.56
CA ARG A 127 34.63 -0.94 -8.88
C ARG A 127 34.56 -2.41 -9.27
N ALA A 128 35.66 -3.14 -9.16
CA ALA A 128 35.68 -4.57 -9.47
C ALA A 128 34.71 -5.37 -8.59
N GLU A 129 34.51 -4.98 -7.32
CA GLU A 129 33.52 -5.62 -6.46
C GLU A 129 32.08 -5.22 -6.85
N LEU A 130 31.84 -3.95 -7.20
CA LEU A 130 30.55 -3.50 -7.73
C LEU A 130 30.17 -4.25 -9.01
N ASP A 131 31.13 -4.47 -9.91
CA ASP A 131 30.91 -5.21 -11.17
C ASP A 131 30.52 -6.68 -10.89
N LYS A 132 31.14 -7.33 -9.89
CA LYS A 132 30.73 -8.68 -9.46
C LYS A 132 29.32 -8.70 -8.90
N LEU A 133 28.96 -7.72 -8.07
CA LEU A 133 27.63 -7.63 -7.47
C LEU A 133 26.55 -7.35 -8.52
N ALA A 134 26.83 -6.46 -9.48
CA ALA A 134 25.95 -6.20 -10.61
C ALA A 134 25.82 -7.43 -11.53
N GLY A 135 26.88 -8.22 -11.66
CA GLY A 135 26.91 -9.47 -12.43
C GLY A 135 26.31 -10.69 -11.73
N MET A 136 25.76 -10.56 -10.51
CA MET A 136 25.10 -11.68 -9.84
C MET A 136 23.89 -12.16 -10.65
N GLU A 137 23.64 -13.48 -10.60
CA GLU A 137 22.50 -14.08 -11.27
C GLU A 137 21.20 -13.43 -10.78
N HIS A 138 20.47 -12.85 -11.72
CA HIS A 138 19.20 -12.20 -11.45
C HIS A 138 18.24 -12.48 -12.60
N THR A 139 16.96 -12.28 -12.33
CA THR A 139 15.95 -12.33 -13.36
C THR A 139 16.20 -11.27 -14.43
N LYS A 140 16.32 -11.71 -15.69
CA LYS A 140 16.48 -10.83 -16.85
C LYS A 140 15.23 -9.99 -17.10
N TRP A 141 15.17 -8.82 -16.49
CA TRP A 141 14.08 -7.86 -16.65
C TRP A 141 14.16 -7.15 -18.01
N GLU A 142 15.36 -7.09 -18.58
CA GLU A 142 15.68 -6.54 -19.90
C GLU A 142 14.92 -7.27 -21.02
N ASP A 143 14.66 -8.57 -20.83
CA ASP A 143 13.87 -9.41 -21.73
C ASP A 143 12.35 -9.16 -21.62
N GLY A 144 11.91 -8.22 -20.77
CA GLY A 144 10.50 -7.92 -20.56
C GLY A 144 9.73 -9.01 -19.80
N ARG A 145 10.41 -9.84 -19.02
CA ARG A 145 9.80 -11.01 -18.34
C ARG A 145 9.34 -10.74 -16.91
N VAL A 146 9.50 -9.51 -16.40
CA VAL A 146 9.22 -9.16 -15.00
C VAL A 146 8.04 -8.21 -14.93
N SER A 147 6.98 -8.64 -14.25
CA SER A 147 5.75 -7.86 -14.05
C SER A 147 6.03 -6.64 -13.16
N GLY A 148 5.80 -5.44 -13.70
CA GLY A 148 6.16 -4.20 -13.02
C GLY A 148 7.67 -4.07 -12.84
N ALA A 149 8.12 -3.93 -11.59
CA ALA A 149 9.53 -3.77 -11.16
C ALA A 149 10.30 -2.62 -11.84
N VAL A 150 10.65 -2.79 -13.12
CA VAL A 150 11.35 -1.82 -13.98
C VAL A 150 10.39 -1.24 -15.01
N TYR A 151 10.20 0.08 -14.96
CA TYR A 151 9.12 0.75 -15.70
C TYR A 151 9.53 1.28 -17.08
N HIS A 152 10.80 1.66 -17.24
CA HIS A 152 11.39 2.13 -18.51
C HIS A 152 12.64 1.32 -18.87
N GLY A 153 13.72 1.48 -18.10
CA GLY A 153 14.93 0.65 -18.21
C GLY A 153 15.86 0.96 -19.39
N GLY A 154 15.48 1.82 -20.32
CA GLY A 154 16.32 2.21 -21.46
C GLY A 154 17.58 3.00 -21.09
N ASP A 155 18.71 2.64 -21.73
CA ASP A 155 20.05 3.14 -21.43
C ASP A 155 20.20 4.67 -21.52
N GLU A 156 19.56 5.31 -22.50
CA GLU A 156 19.65 6.77 -22.70
C GLU A 156 19.11 7.53 -21.49
N LEU A 157 17.91 7.16 -21.02
CA LEU A 157 17.29 7.79 -19.86
C LEU A 157 18.09 7.50 -18.58
N VAL A 158 18.60 6.27 -18.43
CA VAL A 158 19.44 5.88 -17.29
C VAL A 158 20.75 6.68 -17.28
N GLY A 159 21.36 6.90 -18.44
CA GLY A 159 22.56 7.73 -18.61
C GLY A 159 22.33 9.19 -18.20
N LEU A 160 21.19 9.78 -18.63
CA LEU A 160 20.80 11.12 -18.22
C LEU A 160 20.55 11.21 -16.70
N GLN A 161 19.81 10.25 -16.14
CA GLN A 161 19.56 10.17 -14.71
C GLN A 161 20.86 10.05 -13.91
N THR A 162 21.81 9.23 -14.38
CA THR A 162 23.13 9.06 -13.75
C THR A 162 23.93 10.37 -13.75
N THR A 163 23.87 11.12 -14.86
CA THR A 163 24.48 12.45 -14.95
C THR A 163 23.85 13.41 -13.94
N ALA A 164 22.52 13.45 -13.84
CA ALA A 164 21.81 14.27 -12.85
C ALA A 164 22.17 13.84 -11.41
N PHE A 165 22.28 12.55 -11.14
CA PHE A 165 22.72 12.04 -9.85
C PHE A 165 24.11 12.54 -9.47
N GLY A 166 25.07 12.47 -10.39
CA GLY A 166 26.43 12.96 -10.17
C GLY A 166 26.47 14.46 -9.87
N GLN A 167 25.70 15.26 -10.61
CA GLN A 167 25.63 16.72 -10.41
C GLN A 167 25.03 17.11 -9.06
N PHE A 168 24.07 16.33 -8.55
CA PHE A 168 23.29 16.66 -7.35
C PHE A 168 23.60 15.72 -6.16
N ALA A 169 24.67 14.93 -6.22
CA ALA A 169 24.98 13.83 -5.28
C ALA A 169 24.99 14.25 -3.79
N VAL A 170 25.47 15.46 -3.50
CA VAL A 170 25.63 15.98 -2.12
C VAL A 170 24.45 16.82 -1.65
N THR A 171 23.44 17.03 -2.49
CA THR A 171 22.36 17.98 -2.22
C THR A 171 21.32 17.41 -1.26
N ASN A 172 20.87 18.24 -0.33
CA ASN A 172 19.88 17.86 0.68
C ASN A 172 18.80 18.95 0.79
N PRO A 173 17.54 18.68 0.38
CA PRO A 173 16.50 19.70 0.28
C PRO A 173 15.98 20.22 1.63
N ILE A 174 16.47 19.69 2.77
CA ILE A 174 16.24 20.33 4.08
C ILE A 174 16.99 21.67 4.22
N HIS A 175 18.00 21.92 3.38
CA HIS A 175 18.76 23.18 3.29
C HIS A 175 18.44 23.90 1.97
N PRO A 176 17.24 24.47 1.79
CA PRO A 176 16.80 25.06 0.52
C PRO A 176 17.56 26.34 0.14
N ASP A 177 18.17 27.01 1.11
CA ASP A 177 19.08 28.16 0.95
C ASP A 177 20.45 27.74 0.40
N VAL A 178 20.94 26.56 0.81
CA VAL A 178 22.19 25.98 0.29
C VAL A 178 21.97 25.33 -1.08
N PHE A 179 20.81 24.68 -1.29
CA PHE A 179 20.50 23.92 -2.52
C PHE A 179 19.24 24.43 -3.23
N PRO A 180 19.20 25.69 -3.69
CA PRO A 180 18.00 26.29 -4.29
C PRO A 180 17.59 25.61 -5.61
N GLY A 181 18.54 25.03 -6.34
CA GLY A 181 18.27 24.27 -7.57
C GLY A 181 17.41 23.03 -7.33
N VAL A 182 17.71 22.24 -6.30
CA VAL A 182 16.89 21.07 -5.93
C VAL A 182 15.53 21.50 -5.43
N ARG A 183 15.47 22.55 -4.60
CA ARG A 183 14.18 23.12 -4.19
C ARG A 183 13.34 23.52 -5.40
N LYS A 184 13.97 24.11 -6.44
CA LYS A 184 13.30 24.46 -7.71
C LYS A 184 12.72 23.24 -8.39
N MET A 185 13.56 22.25 -8.67
CA MET A 185 13.14 21.01 -9.31
C MET A 185 12.02 20.30 -8.52
N GLU A 186 12.12 20.25 -7.20
CA GLU A 186 11.11 19.63 -6.33
C GLU A 186 9.73 20.28 -6.50
N ALA A 187 9.68 21.60 -6.52
CA ALA A 187 8.42 22.32 -6.70
C ALA A 187 7.86 22.19 -8.11
N GLU A 188 8.71 22.15 -9.13
CA GLU A 188 8.29 21.94 -10.52
C GLU A 188 7.73 20.53 -10.74
N VAL A 189 8.36 19.50 -10.15
CA VAL A 189 7.82 18.13 -10.13
C VAL A 189 6.41 18.13 -9.57
N VAL A 190 6.20 18.74 -8.39
CA VAL A 190 4.85 18.82 -7.80
C VAL A 190 3.89 19.61 -8.70
N ALA A 191 4.31 20.73 -9.28
CA ALA A 191 3.46 21.56 -10.13
C ALA A 191 3.03 20.84 -11.42
N MET A 192 3.95 20.12 -12.08
CA MET A 192 3.63 19.33 -13.27
C MET A 192 2.60 18.25 -12.96
N VAL A 193 2.77 17.50 -11.86
CA VAL A 193 1.82 16.44 -11.52
C VAL A 193 0.47 17.02 -11.05
N LEU A 194 0.45 18.18 -10.39
CA LEU A 194 -0.81 18.90 -10.13
C LEU A 194 -1.54 19.24 -11.43
N GLY A 195 -0.81 19.71 -12.45
CA GLY A 195 -1.35 20.00 -13.77
C GLY A 195 -1.92 18.75 -14.45
N LEU A 196 -1.18 17.63 -14.44
CA LEU A 196 -1.62 16.35 -15.03
C LEU A 196 -2.92 15.82 -14.43
N PHE A 197 -3.17 16.09 -13.15
CA PHE A 197 -4.36 15.61 -12.44
C PHE A 197 -5.41 16.70 -12.20
N ASN A 198 -5.37 17.78 -13.00
CA ASN A 198 -6.39 18.83 -13.03
C ASN A 198 -6.65 19.47 -11.65
N ALA A 199 -5.59 19.67 -10.86
CA ALA A 199 -5.72 20.31 -9.56
C ALA A 199 -6.27 21.74 -9.71
N PRO A 200 -7.19 22.18 -8.84
CA PRO A 200 -7.69 23.55 -8.89
C PRO A 200 -6.63 24.55 -8.43
N ASP A 201 -6.93 25.84 -8.63
CA ASP A 201 -6.14 26.92 -8.04
C ASP A 201 -5.98 26.74 -6.53
N GLY A 202 -4.76 26.94 -6.05
CA GLY A 202 -4.39 26.67 -4.66
C GLY A 202 -4.10 25.21 -4.34
N GLY A 203 -4.21 24.31 -5.32
CA GLY A 203 -3.70 22.94 -5.28
C GLY A 203 -2.24 22.89 -4.82
N ALA A 204 -1.90 21.86 -4.06
CA ALA A 204 -0.62 21.80 -3.38
C ALA A 204 -0.15 20.36 -3.22
N GLY A 205 1.16 20.11 -3.20
CA GLY A 205 1.70 18.77 -2.95
C GLY A 205 3.06 18.81 -2.26
N VAL A 206 3.61 17.62 -2.06
CA VAL A 206 4.94 17.33 -1.50
C VAL A 206 5.51 16.08 -2.18
N THR A 207 6.82 16.08 -2.46
CA THR A 207 7.51 14.87 -2.93
C THR A 207 7.81 13.93 -1.76
N THR A 208 7.79 12.63 -2.01
CA THR A 208 8.02 11.59 -1.00
C THR A 208 8.98 10.52 -1.55
N GLY A 209 9.49 9.66 -0.68
CA GLY A 209 10.37 8.54 -1.04
C GLY A 209 9.67 7.43 -1.84
N GLY A 210 8.36 7.49 -2.04
CA GLY A 210 7.58 6.48 -2.76
C GLY A 210 6.11 6.45 -2.37
N GLY A 211 5.30 5.70 -3.11
CA GLY A 211 3.84 5.67 -2.92
C GLY A 211 3.39 5.26 -1.53
N THR A 212 4.17 4.41 -0.84
CA THR A 212 3.89 4.08 0.57
C THR A 212 3.97 5.32 1.46
N GLU A 213 5.01 6.15 1.33
CA GLU A 213 5.10 7.40 2.09
C GLU A 213 3.98 8.38 1.68
N SER A 214 3.67 8.50 0.39
CA SER A 214 2.55 9.33 -0.09
C SER A 214 1.20 8.93 0.55
N ILE A 215 0.92 7.63 0.65
CA ILE A 215 -0.28 7.11 1.33
C ILE A 215 -0.23 7.39 2.83
N LEU A 216 0.91 7.15 3.49
CA LEU A 216 1.07 7.43 4.93
C LEU A 216 0.81 8.91 5.23
N MET A 217 1.35 9.83 4.42
CA MET A 217 1.16 11.26 4.62
C MET A 217 -0.29 11.71 4.36
N ALA A 218 -0.97 11.12 3.37
CA ALA A 218 -2.40 11.36 3.15
C ALA A 218 -3.25 10.91 4.34
N CYS A 219 -2.98 9.72 4.89
CA CYS A 219 -3.64 9.22 6.09
C CYS A 219 -3.35 10.10 7.33
N LEU A 220 -2.10 10.55 7.50
CA LEU A 220 -1.71 11.43 8.59
C LEU A 220 -2.44 12.77 8.51
N SER A 221 -2.45 13.40 7.32
CA SER A 221 -3.20 14.64 7.07
C SER A 221 -4.69 14.49 7.43
N ALA A 222 -5.35 13.42 6.96
CA ALA A 222 -6.76 13.18 7.26
C ALA A 222 -7.02 12.97 8.77
N ARG A 223 -6.13 12.25 9.46
CA ARG A 223 -6.19 12.04 10.91
C ARG A 223 -6.04 13.36 11.67
N GLN A 224 -5.04 14.17 11.33
CA GLN A 224 -4.79 15.45 11.99
C GLN A 224 -5.91 16.46 11.74
N LYS A 225 -6.41 16.54 10.50
CA LYS A 225 -7.60 17.33 10.16
C LYS A 225 -8.79 16.96 11.04
N ALA A 226 -9.08 15.67 11.16
CA ALA A 226 -10.21 15.19 11.95
C ALA A 226 -10.03 15.47 13.45
N TYR A 227 -8.81 15.39 13.97
CA TYR A 227 -8.52 15.76 15.35
C TYR A 227 -8.68 17.28 15.59
N VAL A 228 -8.07 18.11 14.75
CA VAL A 228 -8.08 19.58 14.91
C VAL A 228 -9.48 20.14 14.74
N GLU A 229 -10.22 19.73 13.71
CA GLU A 229 -11.52 20.33 13.38
C GLU A 229 -12.71 19.65 14.06
N ARG A 230 -12.61 18.35 14.37
CA ARG A 230 -13.74 17.54 14.88
C ARG A 230 -13.45 16.82 16.19
N ARG A 231 -12.23 16.94 16.75
CA ARG A 231 -11.80 16.28 17.99
C ARG A 231 -11.95 14.75 17.97
N VAL A 232 -11.77 14.13 16.81
CA VAL A 232 -11.82 12.66 16.68
C VAL A 232 -10.56 12.04 17.32
N THR A 233 -10.75 11.25 18.39
CA THR A 233 -9.66 10.55 19.10
C THR A 233 -9.59 9.05 18.78
N GLU A 234 -10.63 8.49 18.17
CA GLU A 234 -10.68 7.09 17.73
C GLU A 234 -10.87 7.03 16.20
N PRO A 235 -9.88 7.47 15.40
CA PRO A 235 -10.06 7.65 13.96
C PRO A 235 -10.35 6.33 13.24
N GLU A 236 -11.27 6.37 12.28
CA GLU A 236 -11.64 5.22 11.44
C GLU A 236 -11.45 5.52 9.95
N MET A 237 -10.95 4.56 9.17
CA MET A 237 -10.76 4.69 7.72
C MET A 237 -11.52 3.58 7.00
N ILE A 238 -12.12 3.89 5.84
CA ILE A 238 -12.87 2.91 5.04
C ILE A 238 -12.18 2.75 3.69
N ILE A 239 -11.71 1.53 3.40
CA ILE A 239 -11.00 1.20 2.16
C ILE A 239 -11.62 -0.01 1.44
N PRO A 240 -11.50 -0.10 0.11
CA PRO A 240 -11.76 -1.32 -0.65
C PRO A 240 -10.78 -2.44 -0.27
N CYS A 241 -11.20 -3.70 -0.31
CA CYS A 241 -10.32 -4.85 -0.04
C CYS A 241 -9.14 -5.00 -1.01
N THR A 242 -9.20 -4.31 -2.15
CA THR A 242 -8.15 -4.25 -3.18
C THR A 242 -7.19 -3.07 -3.01
N ALA A 243 -7.45 -2.15 -2.07
CA ALA A 243 -6.59 -1.00 -1.82
C ALA A 243 -5.21 -1.44 -1.30
N HIS A 244 -4.19 -0.62 -1.57
CA HIS A 244 -2.80 -0.98 -1.31
C HIS A 244 -2.53 -1.30 0.17
N ALA A 245 -1.62 -2.25 0.44
CA ALA A 245 -1.26 -2.66 1.80
C ALA A 245 -0.72 -1.51 2.67
N ALA A 246 -0.21 -0.42 2.07
CA ALA A 246 0.23 0.78 2.78
C ALA A 246 -0.87 1.43 3.64
N PHE A 247 -2.15 1.29 3.29
CA PHE A 247 -3.25 1.76 4.14
C PHE A 247 -3.33 0.97 5.45
N ASN A 248 -3.11 -0.35 5.41
CA ASN A 248 -3.02 -1.18 6.61
C ASN A 248 -1.81 -0.79 7.46
N LYS A 249 -0.66 -0.51 6.82
CA LYS A 249 0.54 0.01 7.50
C LYS A 249 0.27 1.36 8.18
N ALA A 250 -0.42 2.28 7.49
CA ALA A 250 -0.84 3.57 8.05
C ALA A 250 -1.73 3.40 9.28
N CYS A 251 -2.69 2.47 9.21
CA CYS A 251 -3.56 2.12 10.34
C CYS A 251 -2.79 1.66 11.57
N GLN A 252 -1.81 0.78 11.39
CA GLN A 252 -0.97 0.30 12.48
C GLN A 252 -0.09 1.42 13.05
N TYR A 253 0.58 2.20 12.20
CA TYR A 253 1.51 3.24 12.63
C TYR A 253 0.80 4.42 13.33
N PHE A 254 -0.39 4.80 12.86
CA PHE A 254 -1.07 6.01 13.35
C PHE A 254 -2.28 5.72 14.25
N GLY A 255 -2.53 4.46 14.59
CA GLY A 255 -3.65 4.04 15.45
C GLY A 255 -5.01 4.35 14.83
N ILE A 256 -5.19 4.06 13.54
CA ILE A 256 -6.45 4.26 12.81
C ILE A 256 -7.15 2.91 12.68
N LYS A 257 -8.40 2.82 13.13
CA LYS A 257 -9.20 1.61 12.95
C LYS A 257 -9.63 1.47 11.49
N LEU A 258 -9.33 0.31 10.90
CA LEU A 258 -9.63 0.03 9.51
C LEU A 258 -10.99 -0.65 9.33
N HIS A 259 -11.74 -0.21 8.33
CA HIS A 259 -12.89 -0.92 7.78
C HIS A 259 -12.62 -1.26 6.32
N THR A 260 -12.72 -2.53 6.00
CA THR A 260 -12.53 -3.02 4.62
C THR A 260 -13.87 -3.38 3.99
N VAL A 261 -14.13 -2.89 2.78
CA VAL A 261 -15.33 -3.23 2.00
C VAL A 261 -15.01 -4.21 0.87
N PRO A 262 -15.94 -5.12 0.54
CA PRO A 262 -15.72 -6.05 -0.57
C PRO A 262 -15.70 -5.33 -1.92
N CYS A 263 -15.01 -5.94 -2.87
CA CYS A 263 -15.04 -5.58 -4.29
C CYS A 263 -15.67 -6.73 -5.07
N PRO A 264 -17.01 -6.86 -5.08
CA PRO A 264 -17.68 -8.03 -5.65
C PRO A 264 -17.50 -8.09 -7.16
N GLY A 265 -17.41 -9.32 -7.68
CA GLY A 265 -17.54 -9.58 -9.11
C GLY A 265 -18.97 -9.27 -9.61
N PRO A 266 -19.14 -9.06 -10.93
CA PRO A 266 -18.13 -9.19 -11.97
C PRO A 266 -17.23 -7.94 -12.12
N ASP A 267 -17.60 -6.79 -11.55
CA ASP A 267 -16.87 -5.53 -11.78
C ASP A 267 -15.61 -5.36 -10.93
N TYR A 268 -15.52 -6.05 -9.78
CA TYR A 268 -14.40 -5.98 -8.83
C TYR A 268 -14.05 -4.55 -8.38
N LYS A 269 -15.07 -3.68 -8.32
CA LYS A 269 -15.01 -2.31 -7.78
C LYS A 269 -15.53 -2.27 -6.35
N ALA A 270 -15.11 -1.27 -5.59
CA ALA A 270 -15.58 -1.06 -4.22
C ALA A 270 -17.12 -1.00 -4.09
N ASP A 271 -17.70 -1.74 -3.15
CA ASP A 271 -19.13 -1.66 -2.83
C ASP A 271 -19.47 -0.32 -2.14
N ILE A 272 -19.93 0.63 -2.95
CA ILE A 272 -20.36 1.97 -2.50
C ILE A 272 -21.48 1.91 -1.44
N ARG A 273 -22.36 0.92 -1.49
CA ARG A 273 -23.44 0.77 -0.49
C ARG A 273 -22.86 0.32 0.84
N ALA A 274 -21.90 -0.59 0.84
CA ALA A 274 -21.18 -0.99 2.05
C ALA A 274 -20.41 0.18 2.68
N ILE A 275 -19.70 0.98 1.88
CA ILE A 275 -18.98 2.18 2.35
C ILE A 275 -19.95 3.12 3.07
N ARG A 276 -21.07 3.46 2.44
CA ARG A 276 -22.10 4.34 3.03
C ARG A 276 -22.63 3.84 4.39
N ARG A 277 -22.76 2.53 4.56
CA ARG A 277 -23.22 1.92 5.83
C ARG A 277 -22.17 2.01 6.94
N LEU A 278 -20.88 2.02 6.60
CA LEU A 278 -19.78 2.06 7.57
C LEU A 278 -19.42 3.47 8.05
N ILE A 279 -19.73 4.50 7.25
CA ILE A 279 -19.48 5.90 7.62
C ILE A 279 -20.09 6.24 8.98
N ASN A 280 -19.32 6.87 9.86
CA ASN A 280 -19.77 7.28 11.18
C ASN A 280 -18.99 8.54 11.63
N PRO A 281 -19.29 9.13 12.80
CA PRO A 281 -18.62 10.35 13.25
C PRO A 281 -17.10 10.27 13.40
N ASN A 282 -16.55 9.06 13.57
CA ASN A 282 -15.11 8.83 13.67
C ASN A 282 -14.43 8.61 12.30
N THR A 283 -15.19 8.51 11.21
CA THR A 283 -14.62 8.28 9.87
C THR A 283 -13.81 9.50 9.41
N ILE A 284 -12.52 9.28 9.15
CA ILE A 284 -11.56 10.34 8.79
C ILE A 284 -11.19 10.35 7.30
N LEU A 285 -11.31 9.21 6.61
CA LEU A 285 -10.84 9.08 5.24
C LEU A 285 -11.61 7.98 4.50
N LEU A 286 -12.03 8.30 3.27
CA LEU A 286 -12.47 7.34 2.26
C LEU A 286 -11.34 7.16 1.24
N VAL A 287 -11.21 5.95 0.69
CA VAL A 287 -10.17 5.61 -0.29
C VAL A 287 -10.80 4.96 -1.52
N GLY A 288 -10.29 5.29 -2.71
CA GLY A 288 -10.50 4.53 -3.94
C GLY A 288 -9.19 4.45 -4.73
N SER A 289 -9.03 3.41 -5.55
CA SER A 289 -7.80 3.19 -6.33
C SER A 289 -8.01 3.50 -7.81
N ALA A 290 -6.99 4.03 -8.47
CA ALA A 290 -7.00 4.37 -9.89
C ALA A 290 -5.69 3.98 -10.60
N PRO A 291 -5.50 2.69 -10.96
CA PRO A 291 -6.28 1.52 -10.56
C PRO A 291 -5.72 0.86 -9.28
N ASN A 292 -6.41 -0.16 -8.77
CA ASN A 292 -5.85 -1.02 -7.73
C ASN A 292 -4.75 -1.95 -8.28
N PHE A 293 -3.80 -2.30 -7.42
CA PHE A 293 -2.68 -3.19 -7.76
C PHE A 293 -3.12 -4.62 -8.12
N PRO A 294 -4.03 -5.29 -7.37
CA PRO A 294 -4.33 -6.69 -7.63
C PRO A 294 -4.90 -6.95 -9.02
N HIS A 295 -5.92 -6.19 -9.43
CA HIS A 295 -6.73 -6.53 -10.60
C HIS A 295 -6.70 -5.46 -11.71
N GLY A 296 -6.02 -4.33 -11.52
CA GLY A 296 -6.00 -3.27 -12.51
C GLY A 296 -7.32 -2.52 -12.66
N ILE A 297 -8.20 -2.59 -11.66
CA ILE A 297 -9.53 -1.97 -11.70
C ILE A 297 -9.51 -0.57 -11.07
N VAL A 298 -10.12 0.39 -11.78
CA VAL A 298 -10.40 1.73 -11.24
C VAL A 298 -11.73 1.69 -10.47
N ASP A 299 -11.69 2.10 -9.20
CA ASP A 299 -12.88 2.19 -8.37
C ASP A 299 -13.84 3.29 -8.85
N ASP A 300 -15.11 3.26 -8.43
CA ASP A 300 -16.10 4.30 -8.75
C ASP A 300 -15.81 5.59 -7.95
N ILE A 301 -14.79 6.33 -8.40
CA ILE A 301 -14.36 7.59 -7.79
C ILE A 301 -15.47 8.65 -7.84
N PRO A 302 -16.27 8.81 -8.93
CA PRO A 302 -17.42 9.72 -8.90
C PRO A 302 -18.41 9.41 -7.77
N ALA A 303 -18.74 8.14 -7.53
CA ALA A 303 -19.62 7.76 -6.41
C ALA A 303 -18.98 8.02 -5.04
N LEU A 304 -17.69 7.73 -4.88
CA LEU A 304 -16.94 8.05 -3.66
C LEU A 304 -16.90 9.57 -3.42
N SER A 305 -16.70 10.37 -4.46
CA SER A 305 -16.69 11.83 -4.41
C SER A 305 -18.02 12.37 -3.89
N ARG A 306 -19.16 11.85 -4.40
CA ARG A 306 -20.51 12.21 -3.89
C ARG A 306 -20.68 11.88 -2.41
N LEU A 307 -20.18 10.73 -1.95
CA LEU A 307 -20.22 10.35 -0.52
C LEU A 307 -19.34 11.26 0.33
N ALA A 308 -18.12 11.54 -0.14
CA ALA A 308 -17.16 12.41 0.53
C ALA A 308 -17.73 13.81 0.78
N ILE A 309 -18.36 14.41 -0.24
CA ILE A 309 -19.04 15.71 -0.13
C ILE A 309 -20.20 15.63 0.86
N LYS A 310 -21.11 14.66 0.67
CA LYS A 310 -22.31 14.49 1.52
C LYS A 310 -21.97 14.38 3.00
N HIS A 311 -20.90 13.66 3.33
CA HIS A 311 -20.49 13.40 4.70
C HIS A 311 -19.38 14.34 5.21
N LYS A 312 -18.87 15.25 4.38
CA LYS A 312 -17.74 16.15 4.68
C LYS A 312 -16.50 15.38 5.17
N ILE A 313 -16.18 14.28 4.49
CA ILE A 313 -15.04 13.41 4.79
C ILE A 313 -14.05 13.49 3.63
N PRO A 314 -12.73 13.64 3.89
CA PRO A 314 -11.71 13.51 2.86
C PRO A 314 -11.84 12.23 2.02
N LEU A 315 -11.61 12.36 0.72
CA LEU A 315 -11.40 11.24 -0.20
C LEU A 315 -9.95 11.29 -0.71
N HIS A 316 -9.25 10.16 -0.58
CA HIS A 316 -7.96 9.93 -1.21
C HIS A 316 -8.14 9.00 -2.41
N VAL A 317 -7.58 9.39 -3.55
CA VAL A 317 -7.45 8.53 -4.72
C VAL A 317 -6.02 7.99 -4.77
N ASP A 318 -5.86 6.69 -4.57
CA ASP A 318 -4.58 6.02 -4.74
C ASP A 318 -4.33 5.83 -6.25
N CYS A 319 -3.54 6.73 -6.82
CA CYS A 319 -3.10 6.68 -8.20
C CYS A 319 -1.60 6.38 -8.29
N CYS A 320 -1.03 5.76 -7.24
CA CYS A 320 0.38 5.41 -7.21
C CYS A 320 0.74 4.56 -8.43
N LEU A 321 -0.05 3.51 -8.69
CA LEU A 321 0.15 2.64 -9.84
C LEU A 321 -0.29 3.27 -11.16
N GLY A 322 -1.48 3.90 -11.23
CA GLY A 322 -1.97 4.48 -12.49
C GLY A 322 -1.03 5.55 -13.03
N SER A 323 -0.44 6.34 -12.13
CA SER A 323 0.68 7.24 -12.36
C SER A 323 0.48 8.04 -13.66
N PHE A 324 1.50 8.16 -14.51
CA PHE A 324 1.43 8.96 -15.72
C PHE A 324 0.61 8.24 -16.82
N VAL A 325 0.59 6.90 -16.88
CA VAL A 325 -0.18 6.16 -17.89
C VAL A 325 -1.67 6.54 -17.84
N ILE A 326 -2.30 6.50 -16.66
CA ILE A 326 -3.73 6.82 -16.54
C ILE A 326 -4.04 8.28 -16.89
N ALA A 327 -3.09 9.19 -16.66
CA ALA A 327 -3.22 10.61 -17.00
C ALA A 327 -3.18 10.86 -18.52
N PHE A 328 -2.52 9.99 -19.29
CA PHE A 328 -2.35 10.13 -20.74
C PHE A 328 -3.28 9.25 -21.58
N LEU A 329 -4.08 8.35 -20.99
CA LEU A 329 -5.00 7.43 -21.70
C LEU A 329 -5.77 8.11 -22.84
N LYS A 330 -6.52 9.18 -22.52
CA LYS A 330 -7.35 9.91 -23.49
C LYS A 330 -6.55 10.43 -24.67
N ARG A 331 -5.34 10.93 -24.39
CA ARG A 331 -4.47 11.56 -25.37
C ARG A 331 -3.72 10.55 -26.23
N ALA A 332 -3.49 9.36 -25.68
CA ALA A 332 -2.99 8.20 -26.41
C ALA A 332 -4.09 7.46 -27.20
N GLY A 333 -5.34 7.98 -27.23
CA GLY A 333 -6.44 7.42 -28.01
C GLY A 333 -7.26 6.35 -27.29
N TYR A 334 -7.11 6.18 -25.97
CA TYR A 334 -7.83 5.19 -25.18
C TYR A 334 -8.91 5.82 -24.30
N PRO A 335 -9.96 5.06 -23.91
CA PRO A 335 -10.95 5.54 -22.96
C PRO A 335 -10.34 5.91 -21.60
N SER A 336 -10.60 7.14 -21.14
CA SER A 336 -10.26 7.59 -19.78
C SER A 336 -11.36 7.16 -18.79
N PRO A 337 -11.01 6.66 -17.59
CA PRO A 337 -12.00 6.24 -16.60
C PRO A 337 -12.93 7.38 -16.19
N TYR A 338 -14.24 7.14 -16.32
CA TYR A 338 -15.29 8.04 -15.87
C TYR A 338 -15.26 9.45 -16.50
N GLU A 339 -14.70 9.61 -17.70
CA GLU A 339 -14.55 10.91 -18.36
C GLU A 339 -15.87 11.72 -18.39
N GLU A 340 -16.98 11.08 -18.77
CA GLU A 340 -18.34 11.67 -18.81
C GLU A 340 -18.93 12.01 -17.44
N GLN A 341 -18.31 11.55 -16.34
CA GLN A 341 -18.72 11.82 -14.96
C GLN A 341 -17.74 12.73 -14.21
N GLY A 342 -16.85 13.41 -14.94
CA GLY A 342 -15.83 14.29 -14.36
C GLY A 342 -14.51 13.58 -14.04
N GLY A 343 -14.27 12.40 -14.61
CA GLY A 343 -13.01 11.66 -14.47
C GLY A 343 -12.85 10.98 -13.10
N PHE A 344 -11.59 10.84 -12.68
CA PHE A 344 -11.18 10.18 -11.43
C PHE A 344 -10.28 11.05 -10.55
N ASP A 345 -9.98 12.28 -10.98
CA ASP A 345 -8.96 13.17 -10.41
C ASP A 345 -9.58 14.40 -9.71
N PHE A 346 -8.84 15.51 -9.60
CA PHE A 346 -9.33 16.71 -8.91
C PHE A 346 -10.47 17.44 -9.63
N ARG A 347 -10.85 17.06 -10.86
CA ARG A 347 -12.12 17.48 -11.48
C ARG A 347 -13.32 17.10 -10.63
N LEU A 348 -13.24 16.01 -9.86
CA LEU A 348 -14.28 15.60 -8.93
C LEU A 348 -14.19 16.36 -7.60
N PRO A 349 -15.18 17.18 -7.21
CA PRO A 349 -15.05 18.09 -6.06
C PRO A 349 -14.80 17.39 -4.70
N GLY A 350 -15.21 16.13 -4.55
CA GLY A 350 -14.98 15.35 -3.33
C GLY A 350 -13.56 14.81 -3.19
N VAL A 351 -12.78 14.71 -4.27
CA VAL A 351 -11.39 14.24 -4.22
C VAL A 351 -10.54 15.28 -3.50
N THR A 352 -9.98 14.94 -2.35
CA THR A 352 -9.19 15.87 -1.52
C THR A 352 -7.70 15.64 -1.62
N SER A 353 -7.27 14.44 -2.00
CA SER A 353 -5.86 14.11 -2.20
C SER A 353 -5.68 12.98 -3.21
N ILE A 354 -4.53 12.95 -3.87
CA ILE A 354 -4.13 11.93 -4.85
C ILE A 354 -2.67 11.57 -4.60
N SER A 355 -2.32 10.29 -4.54
CA SER A 355 -0.92 9.85 -4.56
C SER A 355 -0.53 9.39 -5.95
N VAL A 356 0.67 9.74 -6.42
CA VAL A 356 1.14 9.46 -7.79
C VAL A 356 2.62 9.11 -7.76
N ASP A 357 3.00 7.91 -8.20
CA ASP A 357 4.41 7.50 -8.19
C ASP A 357 5.12 7.95 -9.45
N THR A 358 6.00 8.93 -9.33
CA THR A 358 6.90 9.32 -10.42
C THR A 358 7.91 8.21 -10.73
N HIS A 359 8.31 7.37 -9.76
CA HIS A 359 9.22 6.23 -9.98
C HIS A 359 8.58 4.98 -10.62
N LYS A 360 7.30 5.08 -11.01
CA LYS A 360 6.57 4.07 -11.79
C LYS A 360 6.49 4.55 -13.24
N TYR A 361 5.30 4.89 -13.73
CA TYR A 361 5.11 5.35 -15.10
C TYR A 361 5.57 6.80 -15.35
N GLY A 362 5.98 7.55 -14.32
CA GLY A 362 6.75 8.78 -14.51
C GLY A 362 8.21 8.52 -14.90
N PHE A 363 8.66 7.26 -14.88
CA PHE A 363 9.99 6.80 -15.27
C PHE A 363 11.17 7.41 -14.49
N ALA A 364 10.88 8.07 -13.36
CA ALA A 364 11.90 8.58 -12.46
C ALA A 364 12.69 7.46 -11.76
N PRO A 365 13.89 7.74 -11.25
CA PRO A 365 14.64 6.80 -10.42
C PRO A 365 13.82 6.33 -9.21
N LYS A 366 14.06 5.09 -8.76
CA LYS A 366 13.45 4.53 -7.54
C LYS A 366 13.72 5.45 -6.35
N GLY A 367 12.71 5.59 -5.48
CA GLY A 367 12.76 6.51 -4.35
C GLY A 367 12.05 7.86 -4.57
N ASN A 368 11.21 8.01 -5.62
CA ASN A 368 10.41 9.22 -5.86
C ASN A 368 8.90 8.96 -6.00
N SER A 369 8.09 9.79 -5.37
CA SER A 369 6.63 9.87 -5.55
C SER A 369 6.13 11.26 -5.17
N VAL A 370 4.85 11.55 -5.39
CA VAL A 370 4.19 12.76 -4.90
C VAL A 370 2.87 12.43 -4.22
N VAL A 371 2.58 13.19 -3.17
CA VAL A 371 1.23 13.32 -2.62
C VAL A 371 0.70 14.71 -2.91
N LEU A 372 -0.47 14.75 -3.54
CA LEU A 372 -1.16 15.94 -3.96
C LEU A 372 -2.39 16.16 -3.08
N TYR A 373 -2.73 17.42 -2.86
CA TYR A 373 -3.87 17.87 -2.09
C TYR A 373 -4.62 18.93 -2.88
N ARG A 374 -5.95 18.91 -2.75
CA ARG A 374 -6.83 19.90 -3.38
C ARG A 374 -6.48 21.34 -2.97
N ASN A 375 -5.97 21.54 -1.75
CA ASN A 375 -5.56 22.86 -1.28
C ASN A 375 -4.42 22.78 -0.24
N ARG A 376 -3.82 23.95 0.04
CA ARG A 376 -2.73 24.11 1.01
C ARG A 376 -3.11 23.76 2.45
N THR A 377 -4.37 23.98 2.85
CA THR A 377 -4.83 23.64 4.21
C THR A 377 -4.78 22.14 4.45
N LEU A 378 -5.27 21.33 3.50
CA LEU A 378 -5.17 19.87 3.56
C LEU A 378 -3.72 19.39 3.65
N ARG A 379 -2.82 20.01 2.87
CA ARG A 379 -1.39 19.74 2.94
C ARG A 379 -0.78 20.16 4.28
N SER A 380 -1.24 21.24 4.91
CA SER A 380 -0.64 21.70 6.17
C SER A 380 -0.80 20.70 7.33
N TYR A 381 -1.86 19.89 7.31
CA TYR A 381 -2.10 18.86 8.33
C TYR A 381 -1.09 17.70 8.34
N GLN A 382 -0.29 17.52 7.28
CA GLN A 382 0.78 16.51 7.26
C GLN A 382 2.12 17.03 7.78
N TYR A 383 2.31 18.34 7.91
CA TYR A 383 3.59 18.90 8.35
C TYR A 383 3.91 18.55 9.79
N PHE A 384 5.20 18.35 10.07
CA PHE A 384 5.74 18.38 11.41
C PHE A 384 6.41 19.74 11.65
N ILE A 385 6.07 20.39 12.76
CA ILE A 385 6.58 21.72 13.12
C ILE A 385 6.90 21.70 14.63
N LEU A 386 8.15 22.01 14.97
CA LEU A 386 8.65 22.04 16.35
C LEU A 386 9.41 23.36 16.59
N PRO A 387 8.73 24.40 17.11
CA PRO A 387 9.33 25.73 17.24
C PRO A 387 10.30 25.86 18.43
N ASN A 388 10.17 25.02 19.45
CA ASN A 388 10.88 25.16 20.74
C ASN A 388 12.02 24.14 20.91
N TRP A 389 12.54 23.57 19.83
CA TRP A 389 13.67 22.64 19.91
C TRP A 389 14.98 23.40 20.14
N PRO A 390 15.86 22.99 21.07
CA PRO A 390 17.14 23.67 21.31
C PRO A 390 18.06 23.79 20.09
N GLY A 391 17.88 22.95 19.05
CA GLY A 391 18.60 23.05 17.78
C GLY A 391 18.06 24.10 16.80
N GLY A 392 17.05 24.88 17.21
CA GLY A 392 16.35 25.86 16.38
C GLY A 392 14.97 25.38 15.92
N VAL A 393 14.24 26.27 15.25
CA VAL A 393 12.91 25.93 14.68
C VAL A 393 13.08 24.82 13.65
N TYR A 394 12.43 23.68 13.87
CA TYR A 394 12.46 22.55 12.95
C TYR A 394 11.11 22.36 12.25
N ALA A 395 11.12 22.18 10.95
CA ALA A 395 9.93 21.84 10.17
C ALA A 395 10.28 20.87 9.04
N SER A 396 9.43 19.87 8.81
CA SER A 396 9.55 18.95 7.68
C SER A 396 8.23 18.78 6.93
N PRO A 397 8.27 18.70 5.58
CA PRO A 397 7.06 18.58 4.79
C PRO A 397 6.53 17.14 4.73
N SER A 398 7.38 16.12 4.94
CA SER A 398 7.07 14.69 4.94
C SER A 398 7.74 13.96 6.12
N ILE A 399 7.84 12.62 6.08
CA ILE A 399 8.41 11.80 7.16
C ILE A 399 9.87 12.14 7.42
N ALA A 400 10.67 12.31 6.36
CA ALA A 400 12.11 12.48 6.47
C ALA A 400 12.52 13.93 6.79
N GLY A 401 13.67 14.06 7.49
CA GLY A 401 14.44 15.29 7.57
C GLY A 401 15.35 15.44 6.35
N SER A 402 16.59 14.94 6.48
CA SER A 402 17.52 14.85 5.34
C SER A 402 16.98 13.92 4.25
N ARG A 403 17.09 14.36 3.00
CA ARG A 403 16.63 13.61 1.82
C ARG A 403 17.67 13.67 0.68
N PRO A 404 17.74 12.68 -0.20
CA PRO A 404 18.66 12.68 -1.33
C PRO A 404 18.17 13.61 -2.46
N GLY A 405 18.72 14.82 -2.57
CA GLY A 405 18.36 15.77 -3.62
C GLY A 405 18.68 15.27 -5.04
N ALA A 406 19.65 14.37 -5.17
CA ALA A 406 19.95 13.65 -6.41
C ALA A 406 18.76 12.89 -7.00
N LEU A 407 17.91 12.30 -6.15
CA LEU A 407 16.70 11.60 -6.60
C LEU A 407 15.67 12.55 -7.20
N ILE A 408 15.52 13.74 -6.60
CA ILE A 408 14.64 14.79 -7.10
C ILE A 408 15.16 15.31 -8.44
N ALA A 409 16.48 15.49 -8.58
CA ALA A 409 17.10 15.90 -9.83
C ALA A 409 16.87 14.87 -10.95
N GLY A 410 17.07 13.59 -10.66
CA GLY A 410 16.80 12.50 -11.61
C GLY A 410 15.31 12.40 -11.97
N CYS A 411 14.41 12.62 -11.02
CA CYS A 411 12.97 12.70 -11.27
C CYS A 411 12.63 13.83 -12.23
N TRP A 412 13.06 15.06 -11.92
CA TRP A 412 12.85 16.22 -12.77
C TRP A 412 13.41 16.02 -14.18
N SER A 413 14.64 15.49 -14.29
CA SER A 413 15.28 15.19 -15.58
C SER A 413 14.47 14.20 -16.41
N SER A 414 13.86 13.20 -15.77
CA SER A 414 13.00 12.22 -16.45
C SER A 414 11.74 12.88 -17.01
N LEU A 415 11.07 13.71 -16.19
CA LEU A 415 9.86 14.41 -16.63
C LEU A 415 10.14 15.35 -17.81
N MET A 416 11.28 16.05 -17.78
CA MET A 416 11.69 16.98 -18.83
C MET A 416 12.16 16.28 -20.11
N ALA A 417 12.89 15.18 -19.98
CA ALA A 417 13.42 14.46 -21.15
C ALA A 417 12.33 13.68 -21.90
N ILE A 418 11.45 13.00 -21.17
CA ILE A 418 10.35 12.24 -21.77
C ILE A 418 9.31 13.21 -22.35
N GLY A 419 9.00 14.26 -21.59
CA GLY A 419 8.02 15.25 -22.00
C GLY A 419 6.65 14.65 -22.28
N GLU A 420 5.76 15.48 -22.79
CA GLU A 420 4.36 15.09 -22.98
C GLU A 420 4.17 14.05 -24.08
N SER A 421 4.88 14.21 -25.21
CA SER A 421 4.84 13.26 -26.33
C SER A 421 5.36 11.89 -25.94
N GLY A 422 6.49 11.81 -25.24
CA GLY A 422 7.07 10.54 -24.83
C GLY A 422 6.18 9.77 -23.85
N TYR A 423 5.45 10.46 -22.97
CA TYR A 423 4.46 9.81 -22.10
C TYR A 423 3.22 9.33 -22.86
N ILE A 424 2.78 10.05 -23.91
CA ILE A 424 1.70 9.58 -24.80
C ILE A 424 2.14 8.30 -25.52
N ASP A 425 3.33 8.29 -26.10
CA ASP A 425 3.87 7.14 -26.84
C ASP A 425 4.05 5.93 -25.92
N SER A 426 4.63 6.14 -24.74
CA SER A 426 4.79 5.08 -23.73
C SER A 426 3.45 4.56 -23.24
N CYS A 427 2.47 5.44 -23.03
CA CYS A 427 1.10 5.05 -22.69
C CYS A 427 0.50 4.17 -23.78
N HIS A 428 0.67 4.53 -25.05
CA HIS A 428 0.18 3.72 -26.17
C HIS A 428 0.80 2.33 -26.18
N GLN A 429 2.12 2.23 -26.09
CA GLN A 429 2.83 0.94 -26.06
C GLN A 429 2.34 0.03 -24.92
N ILE A 430 2.25 0.59 -23.71
CA ILE A 430 1.86 -0.16 -22.50
C ILE A 430 0.41 -0.63 -22.59
N ILE A 431 -0.51 0.24 -23.00
CA ILE A 431 -1.95 -0.07 -23.04
C ILE A 431 -2.27 -0.99 -24.22
N ALA A 432 -1.61 -0.83 -25.37
CA ALA A 432 -1.73 -1.77 -26.48
C ALA A 432 -1.36 -3.19 -26.02
N ALA A 433 -0.22 -3.38 -25.35
CA ALA A 433 0.19 -4.68 -24.83
C ALA A 433 -0.79 -5.26 -23.79
N ALA A 434 -1.27 -4.43 -22.86
CA ALA A 434 -2.30 -4.83 -21.90
C ALA A 434 -3.58 -5.32 -22.60
N HIS A 435 -4.05 -4.58 -23.61
CA HIS A 435 -5.21 -4.95 -24.40
C HIS A 435 -4.99 -6.24 -25.20
N THR A 436 -3.82 -6.41 -25.82
CA THR A 436 -3.47 -7.64 -26.56
C THR A 436 -3.53 -8.87 -25.66
N LEU A 437 -2.95 -8.81 -24.45
CA LEU A 437 -3.04 -9.93 -23.50
C LEU A 437 -4.49 -10.16 -23.04
N GLU A 438 -5.24 -9.09 -22.73
CA GLU A 438 -6.65 -9.20 -22.33
C GLU A 438 -7.46 -9.91 -23.43
N GLN A 439 -7.33 -9.48 -24.68
CA GLN A 439 -8.01 -10.10 -25.82
C GLN A 439 -7.59 -11.55 -26.02
N ALA A 440 -6.29 -11.84 -25.95
CA ALA A 440 -5.80 -13.22 -26.06
C ALA A 440 -6.43 -14.14 -25.00
N ILE A 441 -6.52 -13.70 -23.74
CA ILE A 441 -7.17 -14.50 -22.68
C ILE A 441 -8.67 -14.69 -22.96
N ARG A 442 -9.35 -13.66 -23.49
CA ARG A 442 -10.79 -13.72 -23.76
C ARG A 442 -11.16 -14.51 -25.01
N GLU A 443 -10.31 -14.52 -26.03
CA GLU A 443 -10.67 -14.97 -27.38
C GLU A 443 -9.87 -16.20 -27.83
N HIS A 444 -8.61 -16.38 -27.40
CA HIS A 444 -7.79 -17.49 -27.85
C HIS A 444 -8.37 -18.83 -27.36
N PRO A 445 -8.65 -19.82 -28.23
CA PRO A 445 -9.39 -21.05 -27.88
C PRO A 445 -8.81 -21.83 -26.67
N SER A 446 -7.47 -21.92 -26.61
CA SER A 446 -6.76 -22.56 -25.50
C SER A 446 -6.90 -21.83 -24.16
N LEU A 447 -6.97 -20.49 -24.19
CA LEU A 447 -6.97 -19.66 -22.99
C LEU A 447 -8.38 -19.41 -22.49
N SER A 448 -9.30 -19.01 -23.36
CA SER A 448 -10.66 -18.57 -23.01
C SER A 448 -11.52 -19.65 -22.35
N THR A 449 -11.17 -20.92 -22.57
CA THR A 449 -11.84 -22.06 -21.95
C THR A 449 -11.24 -22.48 -20.61
N ALA A 450 -10.02 -22.00 -20.26
CA ALA A 450 -9.35 -22.31 -18.99
C ALA A 450 -9.27 -21.11 -18.04
N LEU A 451 -9.16 -19.91 -18.59
CA LEU A 451 -8.84 -18.69 -17.87
C LEU A 451 -9.94 -17.65 -18.07
N THR A 452 -10.07 -16.76 -17.09
CA THR A 452 -10.90 -15.57 -17.20
C THR A 452 -10.17 -14.35 -16.68
N VAL A 453 -10.36 -13.21 -17.33
CA VAL A 453 -9.86 -11.92 -16.87
C VAL A 453 -10.72 -11.45 -15.68
N ILE A 454 -10.07 -10.98 -14.63
CA ILE A 454 -10.75 -10.42 -13.45
C ILE A 454 -11.22 -8.99 -13.78
N GLY A 455 -12.53 -8.83 -13.91
CA GLY A 455 -13.16 -7.54 -14.19
C GLY A 455 -12.86 -7.02 -15.60
N LYS A 456 -12.71 -5.69 -15.69
CA LYS A 456 -12.44 -4.94 -16.92
C LYS A 456 -11.30 -3.94 -16.65
N PRO A 457 -10.02 -4.38 -16.73
CA PRO A 457 -8.90 -3.48 -16.56
C PRO A 457 -8.89 -2.41 -17.66
N MET A 458 -8.48 -1.19 -17.32
CA MET A 458 -8.41 -0.06 -18.28
C MET A 458 -7.01 0.54 -18.40
N VAL A 459 -6.06 0.04 -17.63
CA VAL A 459 -4.72 0.62 -17.48
C VAL A 459 -3.69 -0.49 -17.72
N SER A 460 -2.53 -0.43 -17.08
CA SER A 460 -1.39 -1.32 -17.34
C SER A 460 -1.52 -2.74 -16.78
N VAL A 461 -2.46 -3.01 -15.88
CA VAL A 461 -2.50 -4.30 -15.15
C VAL A 461 -3.63 -5.16 -15.68
N VAL A 462 -3.29 -6.39 -16.08
CA VAL A 462 -4.25 -7.43 -16.46
C VAL A 462 -4.10 -8.58 -15.49
N SER A 463 -5.18 -8.91 -14.78
CA SER A 463 -5.24 -10.07 -13.89
C SER A 463 -6.17 -11.13 -14.44
N TRP A 464 -5.79 -12.39 -14.26
CA TRP A 464 -6.59 -13.53 -14.68
C TRP A 464 -6.57 -14.65 -13.63
N ALA A 465 -7.65 -15.43 -13.64
CA ALA A 465 -7.86 -16.59 -12.78
C ALA A 465 -8.20 -17.82 -13.62
N SER A 466 -7.99 -19.00 -13.06
CA SER A 466 -8.51 -20.24 -13.65
C SER A 466 -10.02 -20.36 -13.42
N VAL A 467 -10.76 -20.73 -14.46
CA VAL A 467 -12.18 -21.10 -14.40
C VAL A 467 -12.40 -22.62 -14.47
N THR A 468 -11.33 -23.39 -14.68
CA THR A 468 -11.37 -24.85 -14.72
C THR A 468 -10.91 -25.43 -13.38
N PRO A 469 -11.76 -26.17 -12.63
CA PRO A 469 -11.41 -26.70 -11.32
C PRO A 469 -10.16 -27.60 -11.29
N ASP A 470 -9.87 -28.27 -12.41
CA ASP A 470 -8.75 -29.20 -12.55
C ASP A 470 -7.41 -28.54 -12.89
N ILE A 471 -7.41 -27.22 -13.10
CA ILE A 471 -6.23 -26.40 -13.41
C ILE A 471 -6.07 -25.34 -12.32
N ASP A 472 -5.01 -25.45 -11.53
CA ASP A 472 -4.69 -24.44 -10.51
C ASP A 472 -3.90 -23.29 -11.14
N ILE A 473 -4.31 -22.05 -10.86
CA ILE A 473 -3.64 -20.85 -11.36
C ILE A 473 -2.21 -20.73 -10.85
N TYR A 474 -1.91 -21.28 -9.68
CA TYR A 474 -0.56 -21.24 -9.13
C TYR A 474 0.38 -22.23 -9.82
N ASP A 475 -0.14 -23.35 -10.33
CA ASP A 475 0.66 -24.29 -11.11
C ASP A 475 1.06 -23.66 -12.46
N ILE A 476 0.15 -22.88 -13.07
CA ILE A 476 0.47 -22.03 -14.24
C ILE A 476 1.55 -21.01 -13.89
N ALA A 477 1.43 -20.34 -12.74
CA ALA A 477 2.43 -19.36 -12.30
C ALA A 477 3.82 -19.99 -12.09
N ASP A 478 3.88 -21.17 -11.48
CA ASP A 478 5.12 -21.92 -11.27
C ASP A 478 5.75 -22.37 -12.61
N MET A 479 4.94 -22.80 -13.59
CA MET A 479 5.44 -23.18 -14.93
C MET A 479 5.91 -21.99 -15.76
N LEU A 480 5.24 -20.84 -15.66
CA LEU A 480 5.71 -19.60 -16.26
C LEU A 480 7.02 -19.13 -15.60
N SER A 481 7.13 -19.28 -14.28
CA SER A 481 8.38 -19.00 -13.54
C SER A 481 9.53 -19.88 -14.01
N ALA A 482 9.29 -21.17 -14.25
CA ALA A 482 10.28 -22.08 -14.83
C ALA A 482 10.72 -21.68 -16.26
N LYS A 483 9.88 -20.94 -16.99
CA LYS A 483 10.20 -20.34 -18.29
C LYS A 483 10.88 -18.96 -18.17
N GLY A 484 11.15 -18.48 -16.95
CA GLY A 484 11.80 -17.21 -16.66
C GLY A 484 10.85 -16.01 -16.49
N TRP A 485 9.54 -16.22 -16.40
CA TRP A 485 8.57 -15.15 -16.14
C TRP A 485 8.38 -14.89 -14.65
N HIS A 486 8.49 -13.64 -14.23
CA HIS A 486 8.26 -13.24 -12.84
C HIS A 486 6.97 -12.42 -12.75
N LEU A 487 5.86 -13.14 -12.62
CA LEU A 487 4.52 -12.56 -12.50
C LEU A 487 4.08 -12.53 -11.04
N ASN A 488 3.14 -11.64 -10.73
CA ASN A 488 2.62 -11.53 -9.37
C ASN A 488 1.49 -12.55 -9.16
N ALA A 489 1.68 -13.48 -8.24
CA ALA A 489 0.61 -14.35 -7.76
C ALA A 489 -0.27 -13.60 -6.73
N LEU A 490 -1.59 -13.82 -6.83
CA LEU A 490 -2.62 -13.12 -6.09
C LEU A 490 -3.50 -14.08 -5.32
N GLN A 491 -4.26 -13.57 -4.36
CA GLN A 491 -5.16 -14.35 -3.52
C GLN A 491 -6.46 -13.60 -3.22
N SER A 492 -7.53 -14.36 -2.95
CA SER A 492 -8.87 -13.84 -2.66
C SER A 492 -9.45 -12.92 -3.77
N PRO A 493 -9.65 -13.45 -4.99
CA PRO A 493 -9.56 -14.87 -5.38
C PRO A 493 -8.14 -15.30 -5.80
N PRO A 494 -7.84 -16.62 -5.85
CA PRO A 494 -6.63 -17.12 -6.49
C PRO A 494 -6.53 -16.61 -7.93
N ALA A 495 -5.45 -15.92 -8.23
CA ALA A 495 -5.22 -15.30 -9.52
C ALA A 495 -3.74 -15.02 -9.74
N MET A 496 -3.39 -14.49 -10.89
CA MET A 496 -2.11 -13.85 -11.13
C MET A 496 -2.30 -12.59 -11.99
N HIS A 497 -1.28 -11.74 -12.09
CA HIS A 497 -1.33 -10.61 -13.01
C HIS A 497 -0.01 -10.29 -13.70
N MET A 498 -0.14 -9.57 -14.81
CA MET A 498 0.92 -8.82 -15.47
C MET A 498 0.65 -7.32 -15.31
N ALA A 499 1.63 -6.59 -14.79
CA ALA A 499 1.67 -5.14 -14.81
C ALA A 499 2.61 -4.67 -15.92
N PHE A 500 2.04 -4.25 -17.05
CA PHE A 500 2.79 -3.87 -18.23
C PHE A 500 3.56 -2.56 -18.03
N THR A 501 4.85 -2.64 -18.29
CA THR A 501 5.84 -1.57 -18.41
C THR A 501 6.43 -1.54 -19.82
N VAL A 502 7.31 -0.58 -20.12
CA VAL A 502 7.94 -0.48 -21.46
C VAL A 502 8.64 -1.79 -21.86
N PRO A 503 9.50 -2.43 -21.03
CA PRO A 503 10.11 -3.71 -21.38
C PRO A 503 9.10 -4.85 -21.60
N THR A 504 8.12 -5.01 -20.69
CA THR A 504 7.14 -6.10 -20.80
C THR A 504 6.17 -5.93 -21.97
N ALA A 505 5.92 -4.68 -22.41
CA ALA A 505 5.08 -4.42 -23.57
C ALA A 505 5.70 -5.00 -24.84
N ALA A 506 7.02 -4.92 -24.99
CA ALA A 506 7.75 -5.54 -26.09
C ALA A 506 7.71 -7.08 -26.07
N ALA A 507 7.44 -7.69 -24.91
CA ALA A 507 7.43 -9.14 -24.71
C ALA A 507 6.02 -9.77 -24.71
N VAL A 508 4.96 -9.00 -25.02
CA VAL A 508 3.57 -9.46 -24.90
C VAL A 508 3.25 -10.70 -25.73
N GLU A 509 3.71 -10.77 -26.98
CA GLU A 509 3.47 -11.92 -27.85
C GLU A 509 4.13 -13.20 -27.31
N LYS A 510 5.34 -13.05 -26.76
CA LYS A 510 6.06 -14.15 -26.13
C LYS A 510 5.35 -14.63 -24.87
N LEU A 511 4.80 -13.71 -24.07
CA LEU A 511 3.99 -14.05 -22.90
C LEU A 511 2.77 -14.87 -23.31
N ILE A 512 2.05 -14.44 -24.35
CA ILE A 512 0.86 -15.13 -24.84
C ILE A 512 1.23 -16.54 -25.33
N ALA A 513 2.28 -16.66 -26.14
CA ALA A 513 2.74 -17.96 -26.64
C ALA A 513 3.14 -18.93 -25.50
N ASP A 514 3.90 -18.43 -24.50
CA ASP A 514 4.26 -19.24 -23.33
C ASP A 514 3.05 -19.58 -22.46
N LEU A 515 2.10 -18.66 -22.29
CA LEU A 515 0.86 -18.89 -21.54
C LEU A 515 -0.01 -19.96 -22.21
N VAL A 516 -0.16 -19.91 -23.54
CA VAL A 516 -0.86 -20.96 -24.31
C VAL A 516 -0.18 -22.30 -24.10
N SER A 517 1.16 -22.37 -24.26
CA SER A 517 1.92 -23.59 -24.06
C SER A 517 1.76 -24.18 -22.66
N VAL A 518 1.80 -23.34 -21.62
CA VAL A 518 1.64 -23.77 -20.23
C VAL A 518 0.23 -24.27 -19.94
N VAL A 519 -0.81 -23.57 -20.43
CA VAL A 519 -2.21 -23.97 -20.24
C VAL A 519 -2.48 -25.31 -20.91
N GLU A 520 -1.99 -25.54 -22.14
CA GLU A 520 -2.14 -26.83 -22.82
C GLU A 520 -1.44 -27.98 -22.09
N GLN A 521 -0.25 -27.73 -21.53
CA GLN A 521 0.45 -28.72 -20.71
C GLN A 521 -0.33 -29.05 -19.41
N GLU A 522 -0.90 -28.06 -18.74
CA GLU A 522 -1.73 -28.29 -17.56
C GLU A 522 -3.03 -29.03 -17.89
N ARG A 523 -3.63 -28.76 -19.05
CA ARG A 523 -4.77 -29.55 -19.57
C ARG A 523 -4.39 -31.01 -19.79
N ALA A 524 -3.26 -31.27 -20.42
CA ALA A 524 -2.78 -32.65 -20.65
C ALA A 524 -2.56 -33.39 -19.32
N LYS A 525 -1.93 -32.72 -18.34
CA LYS A 525 -1.76 -33.28 -16.98
C LYS A 525 -3.10 -33.51 -16.29
N ALA A 526 -4.05 -32.59 -16.42
CA ALA A 526 -5.39 -32.73 -15.85
C ALA A 526 -6.15 -33.92 -16.46
N ALA A 527 -6.10 -34.08 -17.79
CA ALA A 527 -6.70 -35.20 -18.50
C ALA A 527 -6.08 -36.55 -18.08
N GLU A 528 -4.75 -36.59 -17.93
CA GLU A 528 -4.03 -37.78 -17.47
C GLU A 528 -4.39 -38.14 -16.02
N ARG A 529 -4.45 -37.15 -15.12
CA ARG A 529 -4.91 -37.36 -13.73
C ARG A 529 -6.32 -37.95 -13.70
N LYS A 530 -7.22 -37.42 -14.52
CA LYS A 530 -8.61 -37.89 -14.64
C LYS A 530 -8.66 -39.33 -15.17
N ARG A 531 -7.84 -39.67 -16.17
CA ARG A 531 -7.71 -41.03 -16.72
C ARG A 531 -7.24 -42.03 -15.66
N LEU A 532 -6.30 -41.63 -14.80
CA LEU A 532 -5.74 -42.47 -13.74
C LEU A 532 -6.55 -42.48 -12.43
N GLY A 533 -7.68 -41.74 -12.36
CA GLY A 533 -8.49 -41.61 -11.14
C GLY A 533 -7.77 -40.89 -9.98
N LEU A 534 -6.72 -40.13 -10.27
CA LEU A 534 -5.92 -39.41 -9.28
C LEU A 534 -6.57 -38.07 -8.91
N LYS A 535 -6.55 -37.73 -7.61
CA LYS A 535 -6.98 -36.41 -7.14
C LYS A 535 -5.96 -35.33 -7.53
N VAL A 536 -6.43 -34.10 -7.73
CA VAL A 536 -5.58 -32.91 -7.94
C VAL A 536 -4.67 -32.74 -6.71
N GLN A 537 -3.36 -32.89 -6.92
CA GLN A 537 -2.35 -32.61 -5.89
C GLN A 537 -1.98 -31.13 -5.97
N LYS A 538 -2.34 -30.34 -4.96
CA LYS A 538 -1.96 -28.92 -4.84
C LYS A 538 -0.64 -28.79 -4.05
N GLY A 539 0.18 -27.78 -4.36
CA GLY A 539 1.31 -27.37 -3.53
C GLY A 539 2.68 -27.96 -3.88
N LYS A 540 2.96 -28.27 -5.16
CA LYS A 540 4.31 -28.74 -5.57
C LYS A 540 5.30 -27.60 -5.84
N GLY A 541 4.85 -26.43 -6.30
CA GLY A 541 5.71 -25.28 -6.56
C GLY A 541 5.56 -24.15 -5.53
N ASP A 542 6.43 -23.15 -5.63
CA ASP A 542 6.60 -22.10 -4.63
C ASP A 542 5.34 -21.23 -4.49
N ALA A 543 4.72 -20.83 -5.62
CA ALA A 543 3.49 -20.05 -5.60
C ALA A 543 2.32 -20.88 -5.05
N SER A 544 2.24 -22.14 -5.47
CA SER A 544 1.21 -23.10 -5.03
C SER A 544 1.31 -23.37 -3.52
N ALA A 545 2.52 -23.46 -2.97
CA ALA A 545 2.75 -23.63 -1.54
C ALA A 545 2.40 -22.38 -0.72
N LEU A 546 2.86 -21.20 -1.15
CA LEU A 546 2.65 -19.96 -0.40
C LEU A 546 1.19 -19.46 -0.50
N TYR A 547 0.67 -19.31 -1.72
CA TYR A 547 -0.65 -18.71 -1.94
C TYR A 547 -1.79 -19.73 -1.96
N GLY A 548 -1.52 -20.97 -2.40
CA GLY A 548 -2.49 -22.05 -2.36
C GLY A 548 -2.66 -22.62 -0.95
N VAL A 549 -1.59 -23.21 -0.41
CA VAL A 549 -1.65 -23.89 0.90
C VAL A 549 -1.67 -22.89 2.05
N ALA A 550 -0.65 -22.05 2.21
CA ALA A 550 -0.60 -21.11 3.35
C ALA A 550 -1.66 -20.00 3.25
N GLY A 551 -2.01 -19.56 2.03
CA GLY A 551 -3.11 -18.63 1.76
C GLY A 551 -4.49 -19.15 2.21
N SER A 552 -4.70 -20.48 2.30
CA SER A 552 -5.98 -21.08 2.72
C SER A 552 -6.16 -21.19 4.25
N ILE A 553 -5.09 -21.02 5.04
CA ILE A 553 -5.13 -21.20 6.50
C ILE A 553 -5.91 -20.04 7.17
N PRO A 554 -6.89 -20.33 8.07
CA PRO A 554 -7.68 -19.29 8.73
C PRO A 554 -6.88 -18.38 9.67
N ASP A 555 -5.97 -18.94 10.48
CA ASP A 555 -5.06 -18.13 11.31
C ASP A 555 -3.80 -17.78 10.52
N LYS A 556 -3.66 -16.48 10.26
CA LYS A 556 -2.51 -15.92 9.54
C LYS A 556 -1.27 -15.75 10.42
N SER A 557 -1.30 -16.12 11.70
CA SER A 557 -0.14 -16.06 12.59
C SER A 557 1.07 -16.86 12.07
N ILE A 558 0.84 -18.01 11.44
CA ILE A 558 1.91 -18.80 10.80
C ILE A 558 2.49 -18.06 9.60
N VAL A 559 1.63 -17.44 8.77
CA VAL A 559 2.06 -16.64 7.62
C VAL A 559 2.87 -15.42 8.09
N ASN A 560 2.47 -14.79 9.20
CA ASN A 560 3.23 -13.67 9.79
C ASN A 560 4.63 -14.11 10.23
N ARG A 561 4.77 -15.28 10.87
CA ARG A 561 6.08 -15.82 11.27
C ARG A 561 6.97 -16.15 10.07
N LEU A 562 6.39 -16.71 9.00
CA LEU A 562 7.12 -16.97 7.75
C LEU A 562 7.54 -15.66 7.08
N ALA A 563 6.67 -14.65 7.06
CA ALA A 563 6.98 -13.34 6.51
C ALA A 563 8.06 -12.62 7.33
N GLU A 564 8.00 -12.70 8.67
CA GLU A 564 9.03 -12.18 9.58
C GLU A 564 10.38 -12.85 9.30
N GLY A 565 10.44 -14.18 9.30
CA GLY A 565 11.69 -14.89 8.99
C GLY A 565 12.19 -14.66 7.55
N PHE A 566 11.30 -14.44 6.58
CA PHE A 566 11.70 -13.98 5.24
C PHE A 566 12.39 -12.62 5.31
N LEU A 567 11.83 -11.67 6.05
CA LEU A 567 12.44 -10.35 6.22
C LEU A 567 13.80 -10.43 6.91
N ASP A 568 13.92 -11.24 7.98
CA ASP A 568 15.20 -11.45 8.67
C ASP A 568 16.25 -12.06 7.74
N THR A 569 15.85 -12.98 6.86
CA THR A 569 16.73 -13.60 5.87
C THR A 569 17.37 -12.58 4.93
N LEU A 570 16.63 -11.53 4.55
CA LEU A 570 17.15 -10.48 3.65
C LEU A 570 18.31 -9.67 4.24
N TYR A 571 18.54 -9.77 5.56
CA TYR A 571 19.62 -9.09 6.26
C TYR A 571 20.72 -10.03 6.74
N LEU A 572 20.73 -11.30 6.29
CA LEU A 572 21.84 -12.21 6.55
C LEU A 572 23.06 -11.83 5.71
N ALA A 573 24.21 -11.68 6.37
CA ALA A 573 25.48 -11.31 5.76
C ALA A 573 26.35 -12.52 5.36
#